data_AF-A0A6B2JTX1-F1
#
_entry.id   AF-A0A6B2JTX1-F1
#
_cell.length_a   1.000
_cell.length_b   1.000
_cell.length_c   1.000
_cell.angle_alpha   90.00
_cell.angle_beta   90.00
_cell.angle_gamma   90.00
#
_symmetry.space_group_name_H-M   'P 1'
#
loop_
_entity.id
_entity.type
_entity.pdbx_description
1 polymer ?
#
loop_
_entity_poly.entity_id
_entity_poly.type
_entity_poly.pdbx_seq_one_letter_code
_entity_poly.pdbx_strand_id
1 'polypeptide(L)'
;MKIKLNKIDFDIAAVPGKLRTAILQDESAAPALASAVWEWNAETGESTTAQGIEKGRMRLPNGLIFFVPKNAEGPRPERNDGATKKMGERFVSAVGAKSLGDVAAALNRVLGTGEVKIPEETYAPLKAGATFRIIAHLDFAVLQMRAGDRNLAAHILLPGQVVFRPLIVNVTDQAAHDAVLEEHPGLDKKIQAAVLPPRSKAAMDMRQLALGSRFKEAQTFAARLEKEGADEERLRLPKMEMQRLGAEAKVLSQIAAGGKQPGRPVAANGAANS
;
A
#
# COMPACT_ATOMS: atom_id res chain seq x y z
N MET A 1 1.51 20.60 -5.58
CA MET A 1 0.51 20.22 -6.62
C MET A 1 -0.88 20.32 -6.03
N LYS A 2 -1.93 20.42 -6.85
CA LYS A 2 -3.32 20.46 -6.37
C LYS A 2 -4.14 19.31 -6.95
N ILE A 3 -5.10 18.83 -6.17
CA ILE A 3 -6.20 18.02 -6.68
C ILE A 3 -7.53 18.68 -6.34
N LYS A 4 -8.52 18.46 -7.19
CA LYS A 4 -9.87 18.94 -6.96
C LYS A 4 -10.75 17.78 -6.54
N LEU A 5 -11.38 17.90 -5.37
CA LEU A 5 -12.47 17.02 -4.96
C LEU A 5 -13.75 17.85 -4.92
N ASN A 6 -14.70 17.47 -5.78
CA ASN A 6 -15.90 18.25 -6.07
C ASN A 6 -15.57 19.70 -6.45
N LYS A 7 -15.90 20.69 -5.60
CA LYS A 7 -15.66 22.13 -5.84
C LYS A 7 -14.50 22.70 -5.03
N ILE A 8 -13.77 21.87 -4.29
CA ILE A 8 -12.67 22.31 -3.42
C ILE A 8 -11.34 21.85 -4.01
N ASP A 9 -10.41 22.80 -4.13
CA ASP A 9 -9.01 22.51 -4.46
C ASP A 9 -8.25 22.24 -3.18
N PHE A 10 -7.47 21.17 -3.19
CA PHE A 10 -6.61 20.79 -2.09
C PHE A 10 -5.15 20.78 -2.54
N ASP A 11 -4.31 21.42 -1.75
CA ASP A 11 -2.86 21.31 -1.87
C ASP A 11 -2.41 19.96 -1.33
N ILE A 12 -1.51 19.33 -2.08
CA ILE A 12 -0.93 18.03 -1.73
C ILE A 12 0.52 18.21 -1.33
N ALA A 13 0.87 17.65 -0.17
CA ALA A 13 2.21 17.66 0.40
C ALA A 13 2.61 16.27 0.88
N ALA A 14 3.92 15.99 0.89
CA ALA A 14 4.45 14.79 1.53
C ALA A 14 4.30 14.89 3.06
N VAL A 15 4.10 13.75 3.71
CA VAL A 15 3.99 13.66 5.17
C VAL A 15 5.35 13.29 5.78
N PRO A 16 5.85 14.03 6.79
CA PRO A 16 7.09 13.70 7.48
C PRO A 16 7.05 12.31 8.13
N GLY A 17 8.19 11.63 8.17
CA GLY A 17 8.32 10.25 8.66
C GLY A 17 7.64 9.93 10.00
N LYS A 18 7.81 10.79 11.01
CA LYS A 18 7.17 10.57 12.33
C LYS A 18 5.64 10.56 12.25
N LEU A 19 5.06 11.52 11.55
CA LEU A 19 3.61 11.61 11.36
C LEU A 19 3.10 10.48 10.45
N ARG A 20 3.85 10.14 9.40
CA ARG A 20 3.56 8.98 8.54
C ARG A 20 3.46 7.70 9.35
N THR A 21 4.45 7.42 10.20
CA THR A 21 4.45 6.23 11.07
C THR A 21 3.25 6.25 12.03
N ALA A 22 2.93 7.39 12.63
CA ALA A 22 1.77 7.50 13.52
C ALA A 22 0.44 7.23 12.79
N ILE A 23 0.28 7.74 11.56
CA ILE A 23 -0.91 7.50 10.74
C ILE A 23 -1.04 6.02 10.36
N LEU A 24 0.06 5.36 9.97
CA LEU A 24 0.02 3.94 9.61
C LEU A 24 -0.18 3.03 10.83
N GLN A 25 0.21 3.47 12.03
CA GLN A 25 -0.06 2.74 13.28
C GLN A 25 -1.47 2.98 13.83
N ASP A 26 -2.25 3.86 13.21
CA ASP A 26 -3.64 4.08 13.60
C ASP A 26 -4.48 2.83 13.33
N GLU A 27 -5.32 2.47 14.30
CA GLU A 27 -6.18 1.27 14.20
C GLU A 27 -7.05 1.28 12.94
N SER A 28 -7.50 2.46 12.50
CA SER A 28 -8.31 2.57 11.27
C SER A 28 -7.52 2.32 9.98
N ALA A 29 -6.18 2.35 10.02
CA ALA A 29 -5.32 1.99 8.90
C ALA A 29 -4.90 0.50 8.93
N ALA A 30 -4.94 -0.16 10.09
CA ALA A 30 -4.40 -1.51 10.28
C ALA A 30 -4.99 -2.58 9.32
N PRO A 31 -6.32 -2.65 9.08
CA PRO A 31 -6.89 -3.64 8.14
C PRO A 31 -6.40 -3.45 6.70
N ALA A 32 -6.03 -2.22 6.33
CA ALA A 32 -5.51 -1.91 5.00
C ALA A 32 -4.02 -2.22 4.86
N LEU A 33 -3.27 -2.45 5.95
CA LEU A 33 -1.83 -2.71 5.90
C LEU A 33 -1.48 -4.16 5.71
N ALA A 34 -2.22 -5.07 6.34
CA ALA A 34 -1.97 -6.49 6.25
C ALA A 34 -3.29 -7.26 6.25
N SER A 35 -3.49 -8.12 5.25
CA SER A 35 -4.70 -8.96 5.16
C SER A 35 -4.40 -10.33 4.60
N ALA A 36 -5.13 -11.34 5.06
CA ALA A 36 -5.17 -12.64 4.41
C ALA A 36 -6.04 -12.52 3.15
N VAL A 37 -5.46 -12.77 1.98
CA VAL A 37 -6.14 -12.59 0.69
C VAL A 37 -6.61 -13.91 0.10
N TRP A 38 -5.99 -15.01 0.54
CA TRP A 38 -6.28 -16.35 0.04
C TRP A 38 -5.85 -17.38 1.09
N GLU A 39 -6.57 -18.50 1.16
CA GLU A 39 -6.32 -19.60 2.09
C GLU A 39 -6.45 -20.94 1.37
N TRP A 40 -5.55 -21.87 1.69
CA TRP A 40 -5.66 -23.29 1.38
C TRP A 40 -5.83 -24.07 2.66
N ASN A 41 -6.87 -24.90 2.70
CA ASN A 41 -7.11 -25.83 3.78
C ASN A 41 -6.82 -27.26 3.29
N ALA A 42 -5.75 -27.86 3.82
CA ALA A 42 -5.32 -29.20 3.43
C ALA A 42 -6.22 -30.32 3.97
N GLU A 43 -6.98 -30.07 5.05
CA GLU A 43 -7.91 -31.07 5.63
C GLU A 43 -9.15 -31.25 4.76
N THR A 44 -9.63 -30.16 4.14
CA THR A 44 -10.82 -30.17 3.27
C THR A 44 -10.48 -30.21 1.78
N GLY A 45 -9.26 -29.86 1.41
CA GLY A 45 -8.83 -29.72 0.01
C GLY A 45 -9.44 -28.48 -0.68
N GLU A 46 -9.90 -27.50 0.09
CA GLU A 46 -10.60 -26.32 -0.42
C GLU A 46 -9.74 -25.05 -0.34
N SER A 47 -9.95 -24.16 -1.30
CA SER A 47 -9.38 -22.81 -1.30
C SER A 47 -10.44 -21.75 -1.04
N THR A 48 -10.15 -20.82 -0.14
CA THR A 48 -11.01 -19.65 0.13
C THR A 48 -10.30 -18.38 -0.30
N THR A 49 -11.03 -17.45 -0.93
CA THR A 49 -10.54 -16.11 -1.28
C THR A 49 -11.22 -15.06 -0.42
N ALA A 50 -10.48 -14.01 -0.05
CA ALA A 50 -11.09 -12.90 0.65
C ALA A 50 -12.10 -12.15 -0.24
N GLN A 51 -13.11 -11.55 0.39
CA GLN A 51 -14.15 -10.80 -0.30
C GLN A 51 -13.56 -9.65 -1.13
N GLY A 52 -14.05 -9.47 -2.36
CA GLY A 52 -13.60 -8.40 -3.27
C GLY A 52 -12.41 -8.77 -4.16
N ILE A 53 -11.94 -10.03 -4.10
CA ILE A 53 -11.00 -10.59 -5.06
C ILE A 53 -11.78 -11.23 -6.21
N GLU A 54 -11.51 -10.77 -7.43
CA GLU A 54 -12.15 -11.27 -8.64
C GLU A 54 -11.08 -11.86 -9.56
N LYS A 55 -11.27 -13.11 -10.02
CA LYS A 55 -10.34 -13.78 -10.96
C LYS A 55 -8.87 -13.77 -10.47
N GLY A 56 -8.65 -14.02 -9.17
CA GLY A 56 -7.32 -14.03 -8.54
C GLY A 56 -6.64 -12.66 -8.48
N ARG A 57 -7.39 -11.57 -8.68
CA ARG A 57 -6.89 -10.20 -8.61
C ARG A 57 -7.49 -9.45 -7.43
N MET A 58 -6.62 -8.86 -6.64
CA MET A 58 -7.00 -7.98 -5.53
C MET A 58 -7.07 -6.54 -6.03
N ARG A 59 -8.20 -5.86 -5.78
CA ARG A 59 -8.32 -4.42 -5.95
C ARG A 59 -7.75 -3.70 -4.72
N LEU A 60 -6.98 -2.66 -4.98
CA LEU A 60 -6.26 -1.88 -3.99
C LEU A 60 -6.72 -0.43 -4.07
N PRO A 61 -7.85 -0.09 -3.41
CA PRO A 61 -8.37 1.26 -3.41
C PRO A 61 -7.45 2.20 -2.62
N ASN A 62 -7.47 3.47 -3.01
CA ASN A 62 -6.82 4.52 -2.25
C ASN A 62 -7.60 4.74 -0.96
N GLY A 63 -6.87 4.85 0.16
CA GLY A 63 -7.44 5.17 1.46
C GLY A 63 -7.50 6.67 1.71
N LEU A 64 -8.45 7.06 2.54
CA LEU A 64 -8.54 8.42 3.10
C LEU A 64 -8.70 8.29 4.62
N ILE A 65 -7.79 8.88 5.36
CA ILE A 65 -7.80 8.87 6.82
C ILE A 65 -7.70 10.29 7.36
N PHE A 66 -8.46 10.57 8.41
CA PHE A 66 -8.30 11.81 9.17
C PHE A 66 -7.39 11.52 10.35
N PHE A 67 -6.44 12.42 10.59
CA PHE A 67 -5.55 12.32 11.73
C PHE A 67 -5.14 13.72 12.14
N VAL A 68 -5.60 14.16 13.31
CA VAL A 68 -5.18 15.43 13.92
C VAL A 68 -4.27 15.10 15.09
N PRO A 69 -2.98 15.46 15.03
CA PRO A 69 -2.06 15.17 16.12
C PRO A 69 -2.35 16.05 17.34
N LYS A 70 -2.22 15.49 18.55
CA LYS A 70 -2.18 16.27 19.80
C LYS A 70 -0.94 17.17 19.84
N ASN A 71 0.21 16.58 19.51
CA ASN A 71 1.52 17.23 19.48
C ASN A 71 2.17 16.98 18.11
N ALA A 72 2.07 17.95 17.21
CA ALA A 72 2.58 17.80 15.85
C ALA A 72 4.12 17.64 15.80
N GLU A 73 4.83 18.25 16.76
CA GLU A 73 6.31 18.27 16.82
C GLU A 73 6.90 17.23 17.80
N GLY A 74 6.04 16.46 18.47
CA GLY A 74 6.46 15.45 19.42
C GLY A 74 7.27 14.31 18.77
N PRO A 75 8.05 13.55 19.56
CA PRO A 75 8.81 12.40 19.05
C PRO A 75 7.88 11.31 18.46
N ARG A 76 6.65 11.20 18.97
CA ARG A 76 5.60 10.31 18.48
C ARG A 76 4.27 11.08 18.45
N PRO A 77 3.82 11.57 17.28
CA PRO A 77 2.54 12.26 17.18
C PRO A 77 1.40 11.31 17.58
N GLU A 78 0.67 11.67 18.63
CA GLU A 78 -0.54 10.93 19.05
C GLU A 78 -1.79 11.51 18.42
N ARG A 79 -2.76 10.65 18.13
CA ARG A 79 -4.06 11.07 17.61
C ARG A 79 -4.88 11.83 18.67
N ASN A 80 -5.49 12.93 18.27
CA ASN A 80 -6.55 13.60 19.01
C ASN A 80 -7.90 13.15 18.45
N ASP A 81 -8.61 12.25 19.14
CA ASP A 81 -9.84 11.64 18.61
C ASP A 81 -10.97 12.64 18.40
N GLY A 82 -11.16 13.56 19.34
CA GLY A 82 -12.20 14.60 19.24
C GLY A 82 -11.95 15.53 18.05
N ALA A 83 -10.71 16.00 17.87
CA ALA A 83 -10.35 16.85 16.75
C ALA A 83 -10.36 16.10 15.42
N THR A 84 -9.94 14.84 15.41
CA THR A 84 -9.94 13.97 14.22
C THR A 84 -11.35 13.69 13.72
N LYS A 85 -12.27 13.34 14.63
CA LYS A 85 -13.69 13.13 14.30
C LYS A 85 -14.32 14.40 13.72
N LYS A 86 -14.14 15.55 14.41
CA LYS A 86 -14.65 16.85 13.93
C LYS A 86 -14.07 17.24 12.58
N MET A 87 -12.79 16.95 12.34
CA MET A 87 -12.16 17.19 11.04
C MET A 87 -12.81 16.35 9.95
N GLY A 88 -13.07 15.07 10.20
CA GLY A 88 -13.76 14.19 9.26
C GLY A 88 -15.17 14.68 8.91
N GLU A 89 -15.97 15.02 9.91
CA GLU A 89 -17.33 15.55 9.73
C GLU A 89 -17.32 16.85 8.90
N ARG A 90 -16.43 17.80 9.26
CA ARG A 90 -16.25 19.06 8.52
C ARG A 90 -15.80 18.82 7.09
N PHE A 91 -14.88 17.88 6.89
CA PHE A 91 -14.35 17.55 5.57
C PHE A 91 -15.45 17.01 4.67
N VAL A 92 -16.17 15.96 5.11
CA VAL A 92 -17.26 15.31 4.35
C VAL A 92 -18.35 16.32 4.00
N SER A 93 -18.76 17.14 4.96
CA SER A 93 -19.76 18.19 4.74
C SER A 93 -19.27 19.24 3.74
N ALA A 94 -18.03 19.74 3.88
CA ALA A 94 -17.50 20.78 3.00
C ALA A 94 -17.35 20.32 1.55
N VAL A 95 -16.94 19.08 1.31
CA VAL A 95 -16.86 18.52 -0.05
C VAL A 95 -18.24 18.16 -0.62
N GLY A 96 -19.33 18.30 0.16
CA GLY A 96 -20.70 18.01 -0.26
C GLY A 96 -21.00 16.52 -0.42
N ALA A 97 -20.27 15.66 0.31
CA ALA A 97 -20.48 14.22 0.30
C ALA A 97 -21.48 13.80 1.41
N LYS A 98 -22.19 12.67 1.21
CA LYS A 98 -23.09 12.13 2.23
C LYS A 98 -22.36 11.27 3.24
N SER A 99 -21.25 10.66 2.83
CA SER A 99 -20.45 9.75 3.64
C SER A 99 -18.97 9.84 3.30
N LEU A 100 -18.13 9.31 4.19
CA LEU A 100 -16.71 9.11 3.89
C LEU A 100 -16.49 8.18 2.69
N GLY A 101 -17.37 7.19 2.50
CA GLY A 101 -17.36 6.29 1.35
C GLY A 101 -17.50 7.03 0.03
N ASP A 102 -18.37 8.05 -0.04
CA ASP A 102 -18.52 8.87 -1.25
C ASP A 102 -17.27 9.68 -1.56
N VAL A 103 -16.60 10.21 -0.52
CA VAL A 103 -15.33 10.92 -0.66
C VAL A 103 -14.24 9.97 -1.17
N ALA A 104 -14.14 8.78 -0.56
CA ALA A 104 -13.19 7.76 -0.98
C ALA A 104 -13.46 7.32 -2.44
N ALA A 105 -14.72 7.15 -2.84
CA ALA A 105 -15.08 6.82 -4.21
C ALA A 105 -14.69 7.95 -5.18
N ALA A 106 -14.95 9.21 -4.83
CA ALA A 106 -14.52 10.37 -5.63
C ALA A 106 -13.00 10.44 -5.78
N LEU A 107 -12.26 10.20 -4.70
CA LEU A 107 -10.79 10.13 -4.71
C LEU A 107 -10.30 9.01 -5.65
N ASN A 108 -10.91 7.82 -5.59
CA ASN A 108 -10.57 6.70 -6.45
C ASN A 108 -10.89 6.96 -7.93
N ARG A 109 -11.88 7.79 -8.27
CA ARG A 109 -12.10 8.24 -9.66
C ARG A 109 -10.97 9.11 -10.18
N VAL A 110 -10.40 9.97 -9.34
CA VAL A 110 -9.29 10.86 -9.71
C VAL A 110 -7.97 10.10 -9.80
N LEU A 111 -7.69 9.26 -8.80
CA LEU A 111 -6.40 8.58 -8.67
C LEU A 111 -6.35 7.25 -9.43
N GLY A 112 -7.51 6.63 -9.68
CA GLY A 112 -7.66 5.26 -10.17
C GLY A 112 -7.40 4.24 -9.07
N THR A 113 -7.88 3.01 -9.26
CA THR A 113 -7.74 1.90 -8.30
C THR A 113 -6.66 0.93 -8.76
N GLY A 114 -5.70 0.64 -7.88
CA GLY A 114 -4.65 -0.33 -8.14
C GLY A 114 -5.20 -1.75 -8.23
N GLU A 115 -4.53 -2.62 -8.98
CA GLU A 115 -4.86 -4.04 -9.02
C GLU A 115 -3.60 -4.87 -9.13
N VAL A 116 -3.61 -6.05 -8.51
CA VAL A 116 -2.49 -6.98 -8.52
C VAL A 116 -2.98 -8.43 -8.54
N LYS A 117 -2.27 -9.31 -9.25
CA LYS A 117 -2.54 -10.76 -9.24
C LYS A 117 -1.96 -11.36 -7.95
N ILE A 118 -2.75 -12.19 -7.27
CA ILE A 118 -2.28 -12.95 -6.10
C ILE A 118 -1.37 -14.08 -6.61
N PRO A 119 -0.18 -14.28 -6.04
CA PRO A 119 0.78 -15.27 -6.53
C PRO A 119 0.46 -16.69 -6.05
N GLU A 120 -0.77 -17.16 -6.28
CA GLU A 120 -1.22 -18.50 -5.87
C GLU A 120 -0.34 -19.61 -6.43
N GLU A 121 0.01 -19.51 -7.72
CA GLU A 121 0.89 -20.46 -8.43
C GLU A 121 2.28 -20.56 -7.80
N THR A 122 2.79 -19.47 -7.20
CA THR A 122 4.10 -19.49 -6.55
C THR A 122 4.09 -20.36 -5.30
N TYR A 123 2.98 -20.35 -4.55
CA TYR A 123 2.85 -21.05 -3.28
C TYR A 123 2.10 -22.39 -3.39
N ALA A 124 1.61 -22.73 -4.59
CA ALA A 124 0.88 -23.96 -4.84
C ALA A 124 1.58 -25.25 -4.37
N PRO A 125 2.93 -25.39 -4.43
CA PRO A 125 3.59 -26.59 -3.93
C PRO A 125 3.35 -26.85 -2.43
N LEU A 126 3.16 -25.82 -1.61
CA LEU A 126 2.90 -25.96 -0.16
C LEU A 126 1.61 -26.74 0.14
N LYS A 127 0.69 -26.85 -0.83
CA LYS A 127 -0.57 -27.60 -0.69
C LYS A 127 -0.36 -29.09 -0.37
N ALA A 128 0.80 -29.65 -0.72
CA ALA A 128 1.07 -31.07 -0.55
C ALA A 128 1.19 -31.50 0.92
N GLY A 129 1.51 -30.59 1.85
CA GLY A 129 1.74 -30.95 3.25
C GLY A 129 1.29 -29.93 4.28
N ALA A 130 0.68 -28.81 3.88
CA ALA A 130 0.31 -27.75 4.81
C ALA A 130 -0.98 -27.01 4.46
N THR A 131 -1.68 -26.57 5.51
CA THR A 131 -2.70 -25.51 5.46
C THR A 131 -1.98 -24.16 5.59
N PHE A 132 -2.26 -23.23 4.69
CA PHE A 132 -1.59 -21.93 4.70
C PHE A 132 -2.46 -20.80 4.15
N ARG A 133 -2.09 -19.57 4.52
CA ARG A 133 -2.69 -18.33 4.03
C ARG A 133 -1.67 -17.53 3.25
N ILE A 134 -2.11 -16.85 2.19
CA ILE A 134 -1.31 -15.81 1.56
C ILE A 134 -1.67 -14.49 2.24
N ILE A 135 -0.68 -13.90 2.90
CA ILE A 135 -0.80 -12.59 3.55
C ILE A 135 -0.24 -11.52 2.62
N ALA A 136 -1.06 -10.54 2.29
CA ALA A 136 -0.66 -9.34 1.56
C ALA A 136 -0.36 -8.20 2.53
N HIS A 137 0.84 -7.63 2.43
CA HIS A 137 1.27 -6.43 3.13
C HIS A 137 1.38 -5.27 2.16
N LEU A 138 0.77 -4.14 2.48
CA LEU A 138 0.73 -2.96 1.62
C LEU A 138 1.65 -1.87 2.17
N ASP A 139 2.48 -1.32 1.28
CA ASP A 139 3.19 -0.08 1.54
C ASP A 139 2.46 1.09 0.90
N PHE A 140 2.05 2.04 1.73
CA PHE A 140 1.36 3.24 1.29
C PHE A 140 2.32 4.43 1.19
N ALA A 141 2.23 5.15 0.07
CA ALA A 141 2.60 6.55 0.05
C ALA A 141 1.54 7.34 0.83
N VAL A 142 1.96 7.95 1.94
CA VAL A 142 1.08 8.80 2.77
C VAL A 142 1.29 10.25 2.38
N LEU A 143 0.21 10.92 1.97
CA LEU A 143 0.23 12.32 1.55
C LEU A 143 -0.78 13.13 2.36
N GLN A 144 -0.44 14.37 2.67
CA GLN A 144 -1.38 15.31 3.27
C GLN A 144 -2.12 16.05 2.16
N MET A 145 -3.43 16.16 2.34
CA MET A 145 -4.33 16.95 1.53
C MET A 145 -4.87 18.09 2.39
N ARG A 146 -4.66 19.34 2.00
CA ARG A 146 -5.05 20.53 2.78
C ARG A 146 -5.78 21.56 1.94
N ALA A 147 -6.89 22.08 2.45
CA ALA A 147 -7.52 23.30 1.94
C ALA A 147 -7.40 24.37 3.03
N GLY A 148 -6.44 25.28 2.84
CA GLY A 148 -6.03 26.26 3.86
C GLY A 148 -7.12 27.28 4.17
N ASP A 149 -7.81 27.76 3.14
CA ASP A 149 -8.94 28.70 3.19
C ASP A 149 -10.12 28.18 4.03
N ARG A 150 -10.31 26.86 4.07
CA ARG A 150 -11.40 26.19 4.79
C ARG A 150 -10.96 25.49 6.07
N ASN A 151 -9.68 25.55 6.40
CA ASN A 151 -9.07 24.82 7.50
C ASN A 151 -9.48 23.33 7.50
N LEU A 152 -9.29 22.67 6.35
CA LEU A 152 -9.54 21.24 6.15
C LEU A 152 -8.23 20.51 5.91
N ALA A 153 -8.10 19.33 6.52
CA ALA A 153 -6.97 18.44 6.28
C ALA A 153 -7.40 16.97 6.32
N ALA A 154 -6.82 16.16 5.45
CA ALA A 154 -6.93 14.71 5.45
C ALA A 154 -5.62 14.10 4.96
N HIS A 155 -5.45 12.79 5.15
CA HIS A 155 -4.31 12.05 4.65
C HIS A 155 -4.77 10.99 3.65
N ILE A 156 -4.13 10.99 2.49
CA ILE A 156 -4.35 10.00 1.44
C ILE A 156 -3.37 8.84 1.68
N LEU A 157 -3.89 7.63 1.66
CA LEU A 157 -3.11 6.39 1.66
C LEU A 157 -3.11 5.84 0.23
N LEU A 158 -2.01 6.04 -0.49
CA LEU A 158 -1.89 5.65 -1.90
C LEU A 158 -1.04 4.37 -2.00
N PRO A 159 -1.61 3.21 -2.38
CA PRO A 159 -0.86 1.97 -2.51
C PRO A 159 0.33 2.12 -3.47
N GLY A 160 1.54 1.86 -2.96
CA GLY A 160 2.78 1.92 -3.73
C GLY A 160 3.26 0.54 -4.15
N GLN A 161 3.31 -0.35 -3.18
CA GLN A 161 3.84 -1.70 -3.32
C GLN A 161 2.99 -2.67 -2.50
N VAL A 162 2.99 -3.92 -2.92
CA VAL A 162 2.43 -5.03 -2.16
C VAL A 162 3.47 -6.12 -2.01
N VAL A 163 3.48 -6.75 -0.85
CA VAL A 163 4.32 -7.88 -0.53
C VAL A 163 3.44 -9.05 -0.11
N PHE A 164 3.54 -10.16 -0.82
CA PHE A 164 2.89 -11.42 -0.47
C PHE A 164 3.88 -12.34 0.23
N ARG A 165 3.39 -13.04 1.25
CA ARG A 165 4.11 -14.13 1.90
C ARG A 165 3.13 -15.24 2.27
N PRO A 166 3.56 -16.50 2.29
CA PRO A 166 2.77 -17.56 2.89
C PRO A 166 2.87 -17.45 4.42
N LEU A 167 1.79 -17.81 5.10
CA LEU A 167 1.72 -18.03 6.52
C LEU A 167 1.23 -19.47 6.70
N ILE A 168 2.13 -20.37 7.08
CA ILE A 168 1.77 -21.74 7.43
C ILE A 168 0.92 -21.70 8.70
N VAL A 169 -0.30 -22.23 8.61
CA VAL A 169 -1.25 -22.30 9.72
C VAL A 169 -1.08 -23.64 10.44
N ASN A 170 -0.96 -24.72 9.66
CA ASN A 170 -0.74 -26.07 10.17
C ASN A 170 0.02 -26.91 9.13
N VAL A 171 0.88 -27.81 9.59
CA VAL A 171 1.52 -28.84 8.75
C VAL A 171 0.72 -30.12 8.94
N THR A 172 0.03 -30.56 7.89
CA THR A 172 -0.86 -31.73 7.93
C THR A 172 -0.13 -33.03 7.60
N ASP A 173 0.95 -32.95 6.82
CA ASP A 173 1.87 -34.06 6.53
C ASP A 173 3.30 -33.54 6.54
N GLN A 174 4.06 -33.97 7.54
CA GLN A 174 5.44 -33.52 7.74
C GLN A 174 6.38 -34.02 6.63
N ALA A 175 6.23 -35.27 6.19
CA ALA A 175 7.12 -35.83 5.17
C ALA A 175 6.89 -35.17 3.81
N ALA A 176 5.64 -34.95 3.44
CA ALA A 176 5.30 -34.24 2.21
C ALA A 176 5.72 -32.76 2.27
N HIS A 177 5.54 -32.09 3.41
CA HIS A 177 5.98 -30.71 3.60
C HIS A 177 7.50 -30.58 3.49
N ASP A 178 8.26 -31.49 4.10
CA ASP A 178 9.72 -31.46 4.04
C ASP A 178 10.24 -31.74 2.62
N ALA A 179 9.61 -32.67 1.90
CA ALA A 179 9.92 -32.92 0.49
C ALA A 179 9.70 -31.67 -0.39
N VAL A 180 8.63 -30.91 -0.14
CA VAL A 180 8.38 -29.63 -0.83
C VAL A 180 9.46 -28.60 -0.52
N LEU A 181 9.92 -28.51 0.73
CA LEU A 181 10.97 -27.57 1.10
C LEU A 181 12.36 -28.00 0.62
N GLU A 182 12.59 -29.29 0.42
CA GLU A 182 13.79 -29.81 -0.23
C GLU A 182 13.81 -29.45 -1.72
N GLU A 183 12.69 -29.64 -2.43
CA GLU A 183 12.56 -29.27 -3.85
C GLU A 183 12.50 -27.74 -4.07
N HIS A 184 11.92 -27.02 -3.12
CA HIS A 184 11.76 -25.56 -3.15
C HIS A 184 12.26 -24.89 -1.87
N PRO A 185 13.59 -24.79 -1.68
CA PRO A 185 14.18 -24.22 -0.49
C PRO A 185 13.63 -22.82 -0.13
N GLY A 186 13.10 -22.71 1.09
CA GLY A 186 12.60 -21.46 1.67
C GLY A 186 11.26 -20.98 1.10
N LEU A 187 10.49 -21.84 0.43
CA LEU A 187 9.18 -21.48 -0.12
C LEU A 187 8.20 -20.97 0.95
N ASP A 188 8.25 -21.55 2.16
CA ASP A 188 7.51 -21.16 3.37
C ASP A 188 7.82 -19.73 3.87
N LYS A 189 8.92 -19.14 3.40
CA LYS A 189 9.36 -17.78 3.74
C LYS A 189 9.51 -16.89 2.51
N LYS A 190 9.22 -17.41 1.31
CA LYS A 190 9.47 -16.71 0.05
C LYS A 190 8.56 -15.50 -0.08
N ILE A 191 9.19 -14.34 -0.20
CA ILE A 191 8.52 -13.05 -0.36
C ILE A 191 8.30 -12.78 -1.85
N GLN A 192 7.06 -12.46 -2.24
CA GLN A 192 6.72 -11.99 -3.58
C GLN A 192 6.32 -10.52 -3.51
N ALA A 193 7.18 -9.62 -3.98
CA ALA A 193 6.92 -8.18 -4.00
C ALA A 193 6.48 -7.72 -5.40
N ALA A 194 5.51 -6.81 -5.45
CA ALA A 194 5.09 -6.16 -6.68
C ALA A 194 4.95 -4.65 -6.47
N VAL A 195 5.55 -3.86 -7.36
CA VAL A 195 5.27 -2.42 -7.45
C VAL A 195 3.98 -2.23 -8.23
N LEU A 196 3.02 -1.52 -7.64
CA LEU A 196 1.75 -1.24 -8.28
C LEU A 196 1.96 -0.14 -9.33
N PRO A 197 1.48 -0.26 -10.57
CA PRO A 197 1.55 0.85 -11.51
C PRO A 197 0.51 1.93 -11.14
N PRO A 198 0.86 3.24 -11.18
CA PRO A 198 -0.13 4.30 -11.01
C PRO A 198 -1.15 4.27 -12.16
N ARG A 199 -2.43 4.49 -11.82
CA ARG A 199 -3.54 4.44 -12.78
C ARG A 199 -3.94 5.81 -13.33
N SER A 200 -3.33 6.88 -12.84
CA SER A 200 -3.55 8.24 -13.28
C SER A 200 -2.26 9.05 -13.17
N LYS A 201 -2.18 10.17 -13.90
CA LYS A 201 -1.09 11.14 -13.74
C LYS A 201 -1.04 11.70 -12.31
N ALA A 202 -2.20 11.99 -11.72
CA ALA A 202 -2.27 12.47 -10.35
C ALA A 202 -1.67 11.49 -9.35
N ALA A 203 -1.99 10.19 -9.47
CA ALA A 203 -1.41 9.15 -8.62
C ALA A 203 0.11 9.02 -8.83
N MET A 204 0.59 9.12 -10.08
CA MET A 204 2.02 9.11 -10.38
C MET A 204 2.75 10.28 -9.72
N ASP A 205 2.26 11.50 -9.92
CA ASP A 205 2.87 12.73 -9.39
C ASP A 205 2.87 12.72 -7.85
N MET A 206 1.78 12.25 -7.22
CA MET A 206 1.70 12.06 -5.76
C MET A 206 2.71 11.03 -5.24
N ARG A 207 2.84 9.88 -5.92
CA ARG A 207 3.81 8.87 -5.49
C ARG A 207 5.23 9.37 -5.61
N GLN A 208 5.56 10.08 -6.69
CA GLN A 208 6.87 10.72 -6.84
C GLN A 208 7.14 11.73 -5.71
N LEU A 209 6.15 12.56 -5.33
CA LEU A 209 6.27 13.50 -4.23
C LEU A 209 6.55 12.80 -2.89
N ALA A 210 5.79 11.76 -2.56
CA ALA A 210 5.99 10.98 -1.34
C ALA A 210 7.33 10.25 -1.34
N LEU A 211 7.70 9.65 -2.48
CA LEU A 211 8.94 8.91 -2.68
C LEU A 211 10.17 9.81 -2.44
N GLY A 212 10.20 11.01 -3.00
CA GLY A 212 11.31 11.96 -2.82
C GLY A 212 11.55 12.30 -1.35
N SER A 213 10.47 12.55 -0.59
CA SER A 213 10.57 12.79 0.86
C SER A 213 11.10 11.57 1.62
N ARG A 214 10.56 10.38 1.34
CA ARG A 214 10.95 9.13 1.99
C ARG A 214 12.39 8.74 1.70
N PHE A 215 12.83 8.93 0.46
CA PHE A 215 14.21 8.63 0.06
C PHE A 215 15.19 9.54 0.79
N LYS A 216 14.90 10.86 0.85
CA LYS A 216 15.71 11.83 1.58
C LYS A 216 15.76 11.52 3.08
N GLU A 217 14.63 11.13 3.69
CA GLU A 217 14.58 10.71 5.10
C GLU A 217 15.44 9.47 5.36
N ALA A 218 15.30 8.42 4.54
CA ALA A 218 16.05 7.18 4.69
C ALA A 218 17.55 7.41 4.50
N GLN A 219 17.96 8.20 3.50
CA GLN A 219 19.35 8.57 3.26
C GLN A 219 19.92 9.38 4.43
N THR A 220 19.18 10.36 4.94
CA THR A 220 19.62 11.19 6.09
C THR A 220 19.80 10.32 7.34
N PHE A 221 18.90 9.36 7.57
CA PHE A 221 18.98 8.43 8.70
C PHE A 221 20.16 7.46 8.56
N ALA A 222 20.38 6.89 7.37
CA ALA A 222 21.54 6.03 7.09
C ALA A 222 22.86 6.78 7.32
N ALA A 223 23.01 7.97 6.74
CA ALA A 223 24.21 8.80 6.88
C ALA A 223 24.47 9.20 8.34
N ARG A 224 23.42 9.40 9.15
CA ARG A 224 23.57 9.65 10.57
C ARG A 224 24.11 8.42 11.30
N LEU A 225 23.53 7.24 11.05
CA LEU A 225 24.01 5.99 11.64
C LEU A 225 25.47 5.68 11.26
N GLU A 226 25.85 5.92 10.01
CA GLU A 226 27.24 5.77 9.56
C GLU A 226 28.19 6.70 10.34
N LYS A 227 27.81 7.97 10.55
CA LYS A 227 28.58 8.91 11.38
C LYS A 227 28.67 8.49 12.85
N GLU A 228 27.66 7.79 13.36
CA GLU A 228 27.64 7.21 14.71
C GLU A 228 28.45 5.90 14.81
N GLY A 229 29.08 5.43 13.73
CA GLY A 229 29.83 4.18 13.71
C GLY A 229 28.94 2.94 13.79
N ALA A 230 27.70 3.01 13.27
CA ALA A 230 26.79 1.89 13.24
C ALA A 230 27.35 0.72 12.41
N ASP A 231 27.13 -0.50 12.89
CA ASP A 231 27.47 -1.75 12.21
C ASP A 231 26.50 -2.08 11.06
N GLU A 232 26.78 -3.17 10.36
CA GLU A 232 25.95 -3.61 9.23
C GLU A 232 24.50 -3.91 9.64
N GLU A 233 24.27 -4.46 10.83
CA GLU A 233 22.93 -4.81 11.30
C GLU A 233 22.09 -3.55 11.55
N ARG A 234 22.66 -2.53 12.18
CA ARG A 234 21.99 -1.23 12.38
C ARG A 234 21.74 -0.51 11.05
N LEU A 235 22.59 -0.71 10.04
CA LEU A 235 22.41 -0.16 8.69
C LEU A 235 21.48 -0.99 7.81
N ARG A 236 21.11 -2.21 8.20
CA ARG A 236 20.33 -3.14 7.38
C ARG A 236 18.96 -2.56 6.99
N LEU A 237 18.21 -2.09 7.98
CA LEU A 237 16.86 -1.54 7.77
C LEU A 237 16.83 -0.32 6.83
N PRO A 238 17.63 0.74 7.04
CA PRO A 238 17.63 1.87 6.10
C PRO A 238 18.11 1.49 4.70
N LYS A 239 19.08 0.57 4.57
CA LYS A 239 19.52 0.07 3.25
C LYS A 239 18.39 -0.66 2.53
N MET A 240 17.66 -1.54 3.23
CA MET A 240 16.51 -2.24 2.68
C MET A 240 15.38 -1.27 2.27
N GLU A 241 15.09 -0.25 3.08
CA GLU A 241 14.09 0.77 2.72
C GLU A 241 14.53 1.53 1.47
N MET A 242 15.80 1.97 1.36
CA MET A 242 16.29 2.64 0.17
C MET A 242 16.22 1.76 -1.09
N GLN A 243 16.57 0.47 -0.99
CA GLN A 243 16.43 -0.47 -2.11
C GLN A 243 14.98 -0.60 -2.57
N ARG A 244 14.07 -0.71 -1.62
CA ARG A 244 12.63 -0.83 -1.87
C ARG A 244 12.04 0.43 -2.51
N LEU A 245 12.43 1.61 -2.03
CA LEU A 245 12.06 2.89 -2.64
C LEU A 245 12.66 3.02 -4.05
N GLY A 246 13.91 2.58 -4.24
CA GLY A 246 14.57 2.58 -5.55
C GLY A 246 13.87 1.70 -6.59
N ALA A 247 13.35 0.53 -6.18
CA ALA A 247 12.56 -0.34 -7.05
C ALA A 247 11.29 0.35 -7.56
N GLU A 248 10.58 1.06 -6.68
CA GLU A 248 9.42 1.87 -7.07
C GLU A 248 9.80 3.05 -7.96
N ALA A 249 10.88 3.77 -7.62
CA ALA A 249 11.39 4.87 -8.44
C ALA A 249 11.62 4.45 -9.89
N LYS A 250 12.25 3.27 -10.07
CA LYS A 250 12.56 2.69 -11.37
C LYS A 250 11.29 2.36 -12.17
N VAL A 251 10.28 1.78 -11.54
CA VAL A 251 9.02 1.47 -12.22
C VAL A 251 8.27 2.76 -12.61
N LEU A 252 8.23 3.75 -11.72
CA LEU A 252 7.57 5.03 -12.02
C LEU A 252 8.28 5.77 -13.16
N SER A 253 9.61 5.76 -13.21
CA SER A 253 10.37 6.40 -14.29
C SER A 253 10.18 5.68 -15.63
N GLN A 254 10.14 4.34 -15.64
CA GLN A 254 9.84 3.56 -16.84
C GLN A 254 8.44 3.87 -17.39
N ILE A 255 7.44 4.00 -16.52
CA ILE A 255 6.08 4.36 -16.93
C ILE A 255 6.04 5.79 -17.48
N ALA A 256 6.73 6.74 -16.83
CA ALA A 256 6.81 8.12 -17.28
C ALA A 256 7.49 8.25 -18.66
N ALA A 257 8.48 7.39 -18.95
CA ALA A 257 9.18 7.33 -20.23
C ALA A 257 8.38 6.63 -21.36
N GLY A 258 7.09 6.33 -21.15
CA GLY A 258 6.25 5.65 -22.15
C GLY A 258 6.46 4.14 -22.23
N GLY A 259 7.12 3.53 -21.23
CA GLY A 259 7.20 2.08 -21.11
C GLY A 259 5.81 1.44 -21.02
N LYS A 260 5.64 0.26 -21.64
CA LYS A 260 4.38 -0.50 -21.54
C LYS A 260 4.02 -0.69 -20.06
N GLN A 261 2.86 -0.16 -19.65
CA GLN A 261 2.31 -0.45 -18.33
C GLN A 261 2.05 -1.96 -18.21
N PRO A 262 2.69 -2.68 -17.28
CA PRO A 262 2.33 -4.07 -17.03
C PRO A 262 0.88 -4.10 -16.51
N GLY A 263 -0.03 -4.71 -17.28
CA GLY A 263 -1.42 -4.93 -16.86
C GLY A 263 -2.44 -3.83 -17.19
N ARG A 264 -2.22 -3.00 -18.21
CA ARG A 264 -3.33 -2.25 -18.83
C ARG A 264 -4.11 -3.23 -19.73
N PRO A 265 -5.38 -3.58 -19.45
CA PRO A 265 -6.19 -4.26 -20.46
C PRO A 265 -6.25 -3.34 -21.68
N VAL A 266 -5.91 -3.90 -22.83
CA VAL A 266 -6.13 -3.25 -24.12
C VAL A 266 -7.63 -3.00 -24.20
N ALA A 267 -8.04 -1.74 -24.34
CA ALA A 267 -9.42 -1.46 -24.69
C ALA A 267 -9.68 -2.22 -26.01
N ALA A 268 -10.57 -3.20 -25.98
CA ALA A 268 -11.06 -3.83 -27.19
C ALA A 268 -11.74 -2.72 -27.99
N ASN A 269 -11.03 -2.15 -28.96
CA ASN A 269 -11.65 -1.32 -29.97
C ASN A 269 -12.65 -2.22 -30.69
N GLY A 270 -13.94 -1.95 -30.45
CA GLY A 270 -15.03 -2.61 -31.13
C GLY A 270 -14.88 -2.42 -32.64
N ALA A 271 -14.49 -3.50 -33.32
CA ALA A 271 -14.84 -3.69 -34.71
C ALA A 271 -16.31 -4.15 -34.73
N ALA A 272 -17.22 -3.23 -35.02
CA ALA A 272 -18.57 -3.54 -35.47
C ALA A 272 -19.06 -2.36 -36.32
N ASN A 273 -19.14 -2.63 -37.62
CA ASN A 273 -19.97 -2.02 -38.68
C ASN A 273 -19.51 -2.83 -39.92
N SER A 274 -20.12 -3.95 -40.34
CA SER A 274 -21.49 -4.14 -40.84
C SER A 274 -22.20 -2.87 -41.27
#